data_AF-A0A9P8DYM3-F1
#
_entry.id   AF-A0A9P8DYM3-F1
#
_cell.length_a   1.000
_cell.length_b   1.000
_cell.length_c   1.000
_cell.angle_alpha   90.00
_cell.angle_beta   90.00
_cell.angle_gamma   90.00
#
_symmetry.space_group_name_H-M   'P 1'
#
loop_
_entity.id
_entity.type
_entity.pdbx_description
1 polymer ?
#
loop_
_entity_poly.entity_id
_entity_poly.type
_entity_poly.pdbx_seq_one_letter_code
_entity_poly.pdbx_strand_id
1 'polypeptide(L)'
;FVDHVMAFTVADGKVWTRVYQINETEAGKTSAIPEQGLPMPSATETTTSAKGKKDAETKLNLVEIGPRFVLTPIIIQEGSFGGPIIYENKEFVSPNQVRREVRVARSAKYNNRAEAVIERKAKKGDLGLTTSGGKAKEVDELDEKMLFA
;
A
#
# COMPACT_ATOMS: atom_id res chain seq x y z
N PHE A 1 -28.26 -19.41 -20.64
CA PHE A 1 -27.30 -20.06 -19.72
C PHE A 1 -26.42 -18.96 -19.16
N VAL A 2 -26.41 -18.79 -17.84
CA VAL A 2 -25.55 -17.81 -17.15
C VAL A 2 -24.53 -18.62 -16.37
N ASP A 3 -23.26 -18.53 -16.78
CA ASP A 3 -22.18 -19.36 -16.23
C ASP A 3 -21.21 -18.50 -15.42
N HIS A 4 -21.00 -17.25 -15.81
CA HIS A 4 -19.99 -16.37 -15.23
C HIS A 4 -20.58 -15.03 -14.78
N VAL A 5 -20.05 -14.53 -13.66
CA VAL A 5 -20.38 -13.22 -13.10
C VAL A 5 -19.10 -12.43 -12.87
N MET A 6 -19.08 -11.18 -13.32
CA MET A 6 -18.01 -10.23 -13.01
C MET A 6 -18.49 -9.26 -11.92
N ALA A 7 -17.76 -9.19 -10.82
CA ALA A 7 -18.01 -8.25 -9.72
C ALA A 7 -17.04 -7.08 -9.78
N PHE A 8 -17.58 -5.87 -9.65
CA PHE A 8 -16.81 -4.63 -9.51
C PHE A 8 -17.06 -4.06 -8.11
N THR A 9 -16.02 -3.91 -7.32
CA THR A 9 -16.11 -3.26 -6.01
C THR A 9 -15.22 -2.02 -5.96
N VAL A 10 -15.77 -0.91 -5.49
CA VAL A 10 -15.03 0.35 -5.35
C VAL A 10 -14.59 0.51 -3.91
N ALA A 11 -13.28 0.57 -3.69
CA ALA A 11 -12.68 0.81 -2.38
C ALA A 11 -11.36 1.56 -2.56
N ASP A 12 -11.12 2.59 -1.73
CA ASP A 12 -9.87 3.39 -1.76
C ASP A 12 -9.57 4.00 -3.14
N GLY A 13 -10.58 4.57 -3.80
CA GLY A 13 -10.44 5.16 -5.15
C GLY A 13 -10.10 4.16 -6.26
N LYS A 14 -10.08 2.86 -5.95
CA LYS A 14 -9.71 1.77 -6.85
C LYS A 14 -10.91 0.86 -7.12
N VAL A 15 -10.97 0.35 -8.35
CA VAL A 15 -11.98 -0.61 -8.78
C VAL A 15 -11.36 -2.00 -8.76
N TRP A 16 -11.89 -2.86 -7.91
CA TRP A 16 -11.48 -4.26 -7.80
C TRP A 16 -12.39 -5.10 -8.68
N THR A 17 -11.79 -5.81 -9.62
CA THR A 17 -12.53 -6.68 -10.54
C THR A 17 -12.26 -8.13 -10.18
N ARG A 18 -13.34 -8.91 -10.08
CA ARG A 18 -13.30 -10.36 -9.83
C ARG A 18 -14.26 -11.08 -10.76
N VAL A 19 -13.92 -12.32 -11.12
CA VAL A 19 -14.74 -13.16 -12.01
C VAL A 19 -15.03 -14.48 -11.30
N TYR A 20 -16.32 -14.82 -11.25
CA TYR A 20 -16.87 -16.00 -10.60
C TYR A 20 -17.56 -16.89 -11.63
N GLN A 21 -17.49 -18.21 -11.45
CA GLN A 21 -18.40 -19.16 -12.10
C GLN A 21 -19.51 -19.57 -11.13
N ILE A 22 -20.72 -19.69 -11.68
CA ILE A 22 -21.92 -20.12 -10.96
C ILE A 22 -21.97 -21.64 -10.98
N ASN A 23 -21.87 -22.26 -9.80
CA ASN A 23 -22.11 -23.68 -9.60
C ASN A 23 -23.50 -23.86 -8.98
N GLU A 24 -24.38 -24.53 -9.70
CA GLU A 24 -25.70 -24.92 -9.20
C GLU A 24 -25.60 -26.28 -8.49
N THR A 25 -26.05 -26.35 -7.23
CA THR A 25 -26.21 -27.62 -6.53
C THR A 25 -27.70 -27.85 -6.27
N GLU A 26 -28.27 -28.89 -6.88
CA GLU A 26 -29.59 -29.38 -6.49
C GLU A 26 -29.48 -29.92 -5.06
N ALA A 27 -30.39 -29.53 -4.17
CA ALA A 27 -30.45 -30.03 -2.80
C ALA A 27 -30.91 -31.50 -2.75
N GLY A 28 -30.09 -32.41 -3.29
CA GLY A 28 -30.30 -33.85 -3.28
C GLY A 28 -29.52 -34.53 -2.16
N LYS A 29 -30.20 -34.76 -1.02
CA LYS A 29 -29.84 -35.69 0.07
C LYS A 29 -28.37 -35.66 0.55
N THR A 30 -28.05 -34.73 1.45
CA THR A 30 -27.04 -35.02 2.48
C THR A 30 -27.62 -36.05 3.44
N SER A 31 -27.18 -37.30 3.29
CA SER A 31 -27.30 -38.32 4.33
C SER A 31 -26.80 -37.76 5.66
N ALA A 32 -27.67 -37.82 6.65
CA ALA A 32 -27.39 -37.47 8.03
C ALA A 32 -26.10 -38.14 8.52
N ILE A 33 -25.12 -37.34 8.93
CA ILE A 33 -24.08 -37.76 9.87
C ILE A 33 -24.54 -37.18 11.22
N PRO A 34 -24.81 -38.01 12.24
CA PRO A 34 -25.30 -37.53 13.53
C PRO A 34 -24.20 -36.80 14.30
N GLU A 35 -24.61 -35.70 14.94
CA GLU A 35 -23.89 -34.89 15.92
C GLU A 35 -23.18 -35.71 17.02
N GLN A 36 -21.95 -35.32 17.37
CA GLN A 36 -21.51 -35.21 18.77
C GLN A 36 -20.51 -34.04 18.94
N GLY A 37 -20.90 -33.01 19.71
CA GLY A 37 -19.99 -32.34 20.65
C GLY A 37 -19.65 -30.85 20.45
N LEU A 38 -20.29 -30.01 21.29
CA LEU A 38 -19.88 -28.69 21.84
C LEU A 38 -20.35 -27.38 21.15
N PRO A 39 -20.87 -26.38 21.91
CA PRO A 39 -21.58 -25.22 21.35
C PRO A 39 -20.85 -23.86 21.45
N MET A 40 -21.35 -22.90 20.63
CA MET A 40 -21.31 -21.41 20.72
C MET A 40 -20.15 -20.63 20.05
N PRO A 41 -20.31 -19.32 19.67
CA PRO A 41 -21.53 -18.46 19.54
C PRO A 41 -21.65 -17.59 18.24
N SER A 42 -22.89 -17.15 17.94
CA SER A 42 -23.37 -15.86 17.36
C SER A 42 -22.69 -15.26 16.10
N ALA A 43 -23.36 -14.71 15.09
CA ALA A 43 -24.61 -13.94 15.04
C ALA A 43 -25.15 -13.97 13.58
N THR A 44 -26.41 -14.35 13.37
CA THR A 44 -27.55 -13.45 13.09
C THR A 44 -27.36 -12.59 11.83
N GLU A 45 -27.99 -12.99 10.72
CA GLU A 45 -28.93 -12.10 10.01
C GLU A 45 -30.12 -12.93 9.48
N THR A 46 -31.23 -12.75 10.19
CA THR A 46 -32.61 -12.99 9.77
C THR A 46 -33.02 -12.01 8.68
N THR A 47 -33.52 -12.50 7.55
CA THR A 47 -34.59 -11.81 6.79
C THR A 47 -35.61 -12.81 6.25
N THR A 48 -36.66 -12.97 7.05
CA THR A 48 -38.08 -13.10 6.70
C THR A 48 -38.48 -13.52 5.27
N SER A 49 -39.22 -14.62 5.22
CA SER A 49 -39.92 -15.20 4.09
C SER A 49 -41.11 -14.36 3.61
N ALA A 50 -41.26 -14.21 2.29
CA ALA A 50 -42.51 -13.81 1.64
C ALA A 50 -42.79 -14.66 0.39
N LYS A 51 -43.76 -15.56 0.58
CA LYS A 51 -44.56 -16.39 -0.34
C LYS A 51 -44.60 -15.92 -1.82
N GLY A 52 -44.00 -16.71 -2.71
CA GLY A 52 -44.22 -16.67 -4.17
C GLY A 52 -43.58 -17.90 -4.83
N LYS A 53 -44.40 -18.69 -5.55
CA LYS A 53 -44.10 -19.86 -6.43
C LYS A 53 -42.90 -20.79 -6.11
N LYS A 54 -43.20 -22.10 -6.08
CA LYS A 54 -42.22 -23.21 -6.02
C LYS A 54 -41.29 -23.19 -7.25
N ASP A 55 -40.27 -22.37 -7.21
CA ASP A 55 -39.01 -22.66 -7.89
C ASP A 55 -38.16 -23.41 -6.87
N ALA A 56 -37.62 -24.56 -7.26
CA ALA A 56 -36.77 -25.36 -6.39
C ALA A 56 -35.67 -24.46 -5.79
N GLU A 57 -35.45 -24.51 -4.47
CA GLU A 57 -34.33 -23.81 -3.81
C GLU A 57 -33.00 -24.41 -4.30
N THR A 58 -32.55 -23.98 -5.48
CA THR A 58 -31.24 -24.33 -6.01
C THR A 58 -30.21 -23.54 -5.23
N LYS A 59 -29.33 -24.23 -4.49
CA LYS A 59 -28.25 -23.57 -3.77
C LYS A 59 -27.18 -23.19 -4.79
N LEU A 60 -27.02 -21.89 -5.02
CA LEU A 60 -25.99 -21.33 -5.88
C LEU A 60 -24.70 -21.12 -5.09
N ASN A 61 -23.59 -21.61 -5.62
CA ASN A 61 -22.25 -21.38 -5.10
C ASN A 61 -21.41 -20.65 -6.16
N LEU A 62 -20.62 -19.65 -5.74
CA LEU A 62 -19.76 -18.89 -6.64
C LEU A 62 -18.30 -19.29 -6.39
N VAL A 63 -17.62 -19.78 -7.43
CA VAL A 63 -16.20 -20.13 -7.36
C VAL A 63 -15.39 -19.09 -8.13
N GLU A 64 -14.36 -18.53 -7.50
CA GLU A 64 -13.44 -17.59 -8.16
C GLU A 64 -12.60 -18.33 -9.20
N ILE A 65 -12.75 -17.97 -10.48
CA ILE A 65 -11.90 -18.46 -11.58
C ILE A 65 -10.81 -17.44 -11.91
N GLY A 66 -11.15 -16.14 -11.87
CA GLY A 66 -10.29 -15.05 -12.29
C GLY A 66 -10.48 -14.63 -13.76
N PRO A 67 -9.71 -13.66 -14.29
CA PRO A 67 -8.58 -12.95 -13.67
C PRO A 67 -9.02 -11.96 -12.57
N ARG A 68 -8.07 -11.65 -11.67
CA ARG A 68 -8.24 -10.65 -10.62
C ARG A 68 -7.29 -9.49 -10.87
N PHE A 69 -7.83 -8.28 -10.90
CA PHE A 69 -7.02 -7.08 -11.04
C PHE A 69 -7.70 -5.89 -10.38
N VAL A 70 -6.91 -4.84 -10.19
CA VAL A 70 -7.33 -3.58 -9.60
C VAL A 70 -7.07 -2.47 -10.60
N LEU A 71 -8.11 -1.74 -10.97
CA LEU A 71 -8.03 -0.58 -11.86
C LEU A 71 -7.98 0.69 -11.02
N THR A 72 -7.01 1.54 -11.31
CA THR A 72 -6.94 2.90 -10.77
C THR A 72 -7.19 3.86 -11.92
N PRO A 73 -8.28 4.64 -11.92
CA PRO A 73 -8.51 5.67 -12.92
C PRO A 73 -7.37 6.69 -12.89
N ILE A 74 -6.82 7.01 -14.06
CA ILE A 74 -5.71 7.97 -14.20
C ILE A 74 -6.25 9.31 -14.71
N ILE A 75 -6.78 9.32 -15.94
CA ILE A 75 -7.39 10.48 -16.59
C ILE A 75 -8.64 10.07 -17.34
N ILE A 76 -9.57 11.01 -17.51
CA ILE A 76 -10.70 10.89 -18.45
C ILE A 76 -10.61 12.05 -19.43
N GLN A 77 -10.69 11.71 -20.72
CA GLN A 77 -10.69 12.67 -21.83
C GLN A 77 -12.10 12.81 -22.38
N GLU A 78 -12.45 14.00 -22.85
CA GLU A 78 -13.76 14.26 -23.46
C GLU A 78 -13.95 13.51 -24.79
N GLY A 79 -12.87 13.36 -25.57
CA GLY A 79 -12.88 12.74 -26.89
C GLY A 79 -12.28 11.32 -26.93
N SER A 80 -12.39 10.69 -28.10
CA SER A 80 -11.77 9.39 -28.37
C SER A 80 -10.26 9.56 -28.55
N PHE A 81 -9.49 9.07 -27.58
CA PHE A 81 -8.02 9.14 -27.57
C PHE A 81 -7.42 10.56 -27.69
N GLY A 82 -8.18 11.59 -27.32
CA GLY A 82 -7.74 12.98 -27.38
C GLY A 82 -8.78 13.96 -26.86
N GLY A 83 -8.42 15.24 -26.86
CA GLY A 83 -9.26 16.32 -26.32
C GLY A 83 -8.91 16.71 -24.88
N PRO A 84 -9.62 17.71 -24.33
CA PRO A 84 -9.36 18.20 -22.98
C PRO A 84 -9.52 17.11 -21.91
N ILE A 85 -8.66 17.17 -20.89
CA ILE A 85 -8.76 16.29 -19.73
C ILE A 85 -9.85 16.85 -18.82
N ILE A 86 -10.92 16.08 -18.62
CA ILE A 86 -12.06 16.47 -17.78
C ILE A 86 -11.95 15.93 -16.35
N TYR A 87 -11.10 14.92 -16.16
CA TYR A 87 -10.81 14.36 -14.84
C TYR A 87 -9.36 13.88 -14.79
N GLU A 88 -8.70 14.16 -13.68
CA GLU A 88 -7.35 13.69 -13.37
C GLU A 88 -7.32 13.24 -11.90
N ASN A 89 -6.83 12.02 -11.68
CA ASN A 89 -6.68 11.48 -10.33
C ASN A 89 -5.41 12.02 -9.66
N LYS A 90 -5.59 12.93 -8.69
CA LYS A 90 -4.48 13.53 -7.93
C LYS A 90 -3.73 12.55 -7.02
N GLU A 91 -4.38 11.46 -6.63
CA GLU A 91 -3.77 10.43 -5.77
C GLU A 91 -2.92 9.43 -6.57
N PHE A 92 -3.07 9.41 -7.90
CA PHE A 92 -2.31 8.51 -8.75
C PHE A 92 -0.86 8.97 -8.89
N VAL A 93 0.06 8.21 -8.29
CA VAL A 93 1.49 8.36 -8.52
C VAL A 93 1.95 7.30 -9.51
N SER A 94 2.62 7.73 -10.59
CA SER A 94 3.10 6.78 -11.59
C SER A 94 4.14 5.82 -10.99
N PRO A 95 4.09 4.50 -11.29
CA PRO A 95 5.08 3.56 -10.78
C PRO A 95 6.53 3.92 -11.16
N ASN A 96 6.72 4.57 -12.31
CA ASN A 96 8.02 5.05 -12.76
C ASN A 96 8.54 6.20 -11.89
N GLN A 97 7.66 7.09 -11.43
CA GLN A 97 8.00 8.14 -10.48
C GLN A 97 8.38 7.56 -9.12
N VAL A 98 7.63 6.60 -8.59
CA VAL A 98 7.98 5.91 -7.33
C VAL A 98 9.36 5.26 -7.44
N ARG A 99 9.62 4.53 -8.54
CA ARG A 99 10.94 3.91 -8.78
C ARG A 99 12.06 4.95 -8.89
N ARG A 100 11.80 6.07 -9.56
CA ARG A 100 12.76 7.19 -9.67
C ARG A 100 13.05 7.76 -8.29
N GLU A 101 12.03 8.02 -7.49
CA GLU A 101 12.16 8.59 -6.16
C GLU A 101 12.98 7.66 -5.24
N VAL A 102 12.69 6.37 -5.23
CA VAL A 102 13.49 5.37 -4.50
C VAL A 102 14.96 5.41 -4.92
N ARG A 103 15.24 5.55 -6.22
CA ARG A 103 16.62 5.65 -6.73
C ARG A 103 17.30 6.96 -6.31
N VAL A 104 16.59 8.08 -6.39
CA VAL A 104 17.11 9.39 -5.97
C VAL A 104 17.39 9.41 -4.46
N ALA A 105 16.45 8.92 -3.64
CA ALA A 105 16.63 8.80 -2.19
C ALA A 105 17.84 7.94 -1.83
N ARG A 106 18.08 6.83 -2.56
CA ARG A 106 19.30 6.02 -2.39
C ARG A 106 20.57 6.78 -2.76
N SER A 107 20.56 7.59 -3.83
CA SER A 107 21.72 8.39 -4.23
C SER A 107 22.04 9.53 -3.25
N ALA A 108 21.04 10.16 -2.64
CA ALA A 108 21.22 11.25 -1.67
C ALA A 108 22.06 10.82 -0.45
N LYS A 109 22.01 9.52 -0.08
CA LYS A 109 22.82 8.97 1.01
C LYS A 109 24.34 9.17 0.81
N TYR A 110 24.82 9.15 -0.43
CA TYR A 110 26.23 9.40 -0.72
C TYR A 110 26.60 10.87 -0.48
N ASN A 111 25.80 11.79 -1.01
CA ASN A 111 26.01 13.23 -0.83
C ASN A 111 25.97 13.61 0.66
N ASN A 112 24.97 13.12 1.41
CA ASN A 112 24.87 13.37 2.84
C ASN A 112 26.09 12.86 3.61
N ARG A 113 26.69 11.74 3.18
CA ARG A 113 27.93 11.23 3.79
C ARG A 113 29.12 12.13 3.48
N ALA A 114 29.23 12.62 2.26
CA ALA A 114 30.31 13.54 1.87
C ALA A 114 30.17 14.89 2.61
N GLU A 115 28.96 15.44 2.66
CA GLU A 115 28.64 16.67 3.39
C GLU A 115 28.92 16.52 4.88
N ALA A 116 28.50 15.43 5.52
CA ALA A 116 28.78 15.18 6.94
C ALA A 116 30.28 15.11 7.25
N VAL A 117 31.11 14.62 6.33
CA VAL A 117 32.58 14.61 6.49
C VAL A 117 33.13 16.04 6.39
N ILE A 118 32.64 16.84 5.44
CA ILE A 118 33.05 18.24 5.28
C ILE A 118 32.62 19.06 6.51
N GLU A 119 31.37 18.91 6.95
CA GLU A 119 30.81 19.57 8.12
C GLU A 119 31.58 19.22 9.39
N ARG A 120 31.93 17.94 9.59
CA ARG A 120 32.77 17.51 10.72
C ARG A 120 34.14 18.19 10.69
N LYS A 121 34.77 18.32 9.51
CA LYS A 121 36.05 19.03 9.36
C LYS A 121 35.90 20.51 9.70
N ALA A 122 34.85 21.17 9.20
CA ALA A 122 34.57 22.56 9.51
C ALA A 122 34.35 22.79 11.01
N LYS A 123 33.51 21.96 11.66
CA LYS A 123 33.28 22.00 13.11
C LYS A 123 34.57 21.81 13.92
N LYS A 124 35.43 20.86 13.50
CA LYS A 124 36.72 20.64 14.15
C LYS A 124 37.66 21.85 14.01
N GLY A 125 37.61 22.54 12.87
CA GLY A 125 38.40 23.76 12.62
C GLY A 125 37.92 24.98 13.40
N ASP A 126 36.61 25.15 13.59
CA ASP A 126 36.06 26.27 14.38
C ASP A 126 36.31 26.08 15.89
N LEU A 127 36.33 24.83 16.37
CA LEU A 127 36.70 24.48 17.74
C LEU A 127 38.23 24.53 18.01
N GLY A 128 39.05 24.89 17.02
CA GLY A 128 40.51 24.95 17.16
C GLY A 128 41.18 23.62 17.49
N LEU A 129 40.52 22.50 17.18
CA LEU A 129 41.01 21.13 17.40
C LEU A 129 41.87 20.63 16.23
N THR A 130 42.10 21.45 15.20
CA THR A 130 42.92 21.13 14.02
C THR A 130 44.36 21.62 14.21
N THR A 131 45.32 20.82 13.75
CA THR A 131 46.76 21.12 13.89
C THR A 131 47.23 22.20 12.92
N SER A 132 46.52 22.40 11.80
CA SER A 132 46.83 23.39 10.78
C SER A 132 45.55 23.94 10.16
N GLY A 133 45.47 25.28 10.06
CA GLY A 133 44.30 26.00 9.58
C GLY A 133 43.10 25.96 10.53
N GLY A 134 42.29 27.02 10.53
CA GLY A 134 41.16 27.21 11.45
C GLY A 134 41.43 28.29 12.49
N LYS A 135 40.50 28.48 13.44
CA LYS A 135 40.75 29.35 14.59
C LYS A 135 41.72 28.65 15.53
N ALA A 136 42.71 29.38 16.05
CA ALA A 136 43.53 28.87 17.13
C ALA A 136 42.63 28.66 18.36
N LYS A 137 42.76 27.51 19.04
CA LYS A 137 42.11 27.32 20.33
C LYS A 137 42.60 28.40 21.28
N GLU A 138 41.68 29.12 21.91
CA GLU A 138 42.03 30.09 22.94
C GLU A 138 42.82 29.36 24.04
N VAL A 139 44.03 29.84 24.30
CA VAL A 139 44.95 29.20 25.23
C VAL A 139 44.57 29.66 26.63
N ASP A 140 44.22 28.72 27.49
CA ASP A 140 43.91 28.99 28.88
C ASP A 140 45.21 29.32 29.63
N GLU A 141 45.22 30.42 30.38
CA GLU A 141 46.42 30.90 31.10
C GLU A 141 46.85 29.93 32.21
N LEU A 142 45.94 29.06 32.65
CA LEU A 142 46.17 28.03 33.67
C LEU A 142 46.59 26.66 33.10
N ASP A 143 46.86 26.56 31.79
CA ASP A 143 47.22 25.28 31.17
C ASP A 143 48.64 24.84 31.59
N GLU A 144 48.82 23.58 31.99
CA GLU A 144 50.09 23.05 32.56
C GLU A 144 51.29 23.27 31.63
N LYS A 145 51.06 23.28 30.31
CA LYS A 145 52.10 23.54 29.30
C LYS A 145 52.60 24.98 29.27
N MET A 146 51.81 25.94 29.75
CA MET A 146 52.23 27.35 29.90
C MET A 146 52.83 27.60 31.28
N LEU A 147 52.27 26.99 32.32
CA LEU A 147 52.71 27.18 33.72
C LEU A 147 54.07 26.54 34.03
N PHE A 148 54.43 25.45 33.35
CA PHE A 148 55.62 24.66 33.66
C PHE A 148 56.65 24.57 32.51
N ALA A 149 56.58 25.47 31.52
CA ALA A 149 57.56 25.59 30.43
C ALA A 149 58.76 26.48 30.78
#